data_AF-A0A967WFW0-F1
#
_entry.id   AF-A0A967WFW0-F1
#
_cell.length_a   1.000
_cell.length_b   1.000
_cell.length_c   1.000
_cell.angle_alpha   90.00
_cell.angle_beta   90.00
_cell.angle_gamma   90.00
#
_symmetry.space_group_name_H-M   'P 1'
#
loop_
_entity.id
_entity.type
_entity.pdbx_description
1 polymer ?
#
loop_
_entity_poly.entity_id
_entity_poly.type
_entity_poly.pdbx_seq_one_letter_code
_entity_poly.pdbx_strand_id
1 'polypeptide(L)' 'GDDPRLQELFARASEYSGNRVRASEAIAESYYLRGQISEAIHQLSRLSKDPDLTYYQRARITARLDEMQEKHAELEES' A
#
# COMPACT_ATOMS: atom_id res chain seq x y z
N GLY A 1 -11.55 -5.00 3.71
CA GLY A 1 -10.87 -4.18 4.72
C GLY A 1 -10.95 -2.76 4.24
N ASP A 2 -12.17 -2.24 4.14
CA ASP A 2 -12.51 -1.23 3.13
C ASP A 2 -12.85 0.12 3.76
N ASP A 3 -12.62 0.26 5.07
CA ASP A 3 -12.67 1.55 5.76
C ASP A 3 -11.25 2.14 5.82
N PRO A 4 -10.99 3.30 5.19
CA PRO A 4 -9.67 3.94 5.24
C PRO A 4 -9.23 4.28 6.67
N ARG A 5 -10.16 4.55 7.60
CA ARG A 5 -9.81 4.82 9.01
C ARG A 5 -9.32 3.57 9.73
N LEU A 6 -9.84 2.40 9.36
CA LEU A 6 -9.34 1.13 9.88
C LEU A 6 -7.90 0.90 9.41
N GLN A 7 -7.60 1.21 8.14
CA GLN A 7 -6.23 1.13 7.61
C GLN A 7 -5.28 2.09 8.33
N GLU A 8 -5.69 3.32 8.58
CA GLU A 8 -4.88 4.29 9.34
C GLU A 8 -4.63 3.86 10.79
N LEU A 9 -5.64 3.29 11.46
CA LEU A 9 -5.48 2.76 12.81
C LEU A 9 -4.52 1.56 12.81
N PHE A 10 -4.66 0.65 11.84
CA PHE A 10 -3.75 -0.48 11.68
C PHE A 10 -2.33 -0.02 11.36
N ALA A 11 -2.17 1.03 10.55
CA ALA A 11 -0.87 1.64 10.27
C ALA A 11 -0.19 2.15 11.54
N ARG A 12 -0.93 2.92 12.36
CA ARG A 12 -0.43 3.43 13.64
C ARG A 12 -0.04 2.29 14.57
N ALA A 13 -0.91 1.31 14.77
CA ALA A 13 -0.62 0.15 15.62
C ALA A 13 0.62 -0.64 15.14
N SER A 14 0.76 -0.79 13.82
CA SER A 14 1.94 -1.44 13.21
C SER A 14 3.21 -0.64 13.46
N GLU A 15 3.19 0.68 13.32
CA GLU A 15 4.35 1.53 13.65
C GLU A 15 4.71 1.43 15.13
N TYR A 16 3.73 1.48 16.04
CA TYR A 16 3.95 1.32 17.48
C TYR A 16 4.58 -0.04 17.85
N SER A 17 4.29 -1.09 17.08
CA SER A 17 4.88 -2.42 17.26
C SER A 17 6.21 -2.62 16.53
N GLY A 18 6.71 -1.58 15.84
CA GLY A 18 7.94 -1.64 15.05
C GLY A 18 7.80 -2.29 13.67
N ASN A 19 6.57 -2.63 13.25
CA ASN A 19 6.30 -3.25 11.95
C ASN A 19 6.07 -2.19 10.86
N ARG A 20 7.15 -1.49 10.50
CA ARG A 20 7.12 -0.37 9.54
C ARG A 20 6.65 -0.74 8.14
N VAL A 21 6.91 -1.98 7.72
CA VAL A 21 6.45 -2.51 6.42
C VAL A 21 4.92 -2.59 6.41
N ARG A 22 4.32 -3.20 7.44
CA ARG A 22 2.85 -3.26 7.57
C ARG A 22 2.23 -1.89 7.72
N ALA A 23 2.90 -0.98 8.42
CA ALA A 23 2.43 0.41 8.55
C ALA A 23 2.35 1.11 7.19
N SER A 24 3.41 0.98 6.37
CA SER A 24 3.47 1.57 5.03
C SER A 24 2.46 0.96 4.06
N GLU A 25 2.29 -0.37 4.07
CA GLU A 25 1.25 -1.06 3.28
C GLU A 25 -0.14 -0.52 3.61
N ALA A 26 -0.45 -0.35 4.89
CA ALA A 26 -1.74 0.14 5.36
C ALA A 26 -1.98 1.62 5.02
N ILE A 27 -0.94 2.46 5.06
CA ILE A 27 -1.04 3.84 4.57
C ILE A 27 -1.35 3.87 3.08
N ALA A 28 -0.67 3.07 2.26
CA ALA A 28 -0.98 3.02 0.83
C ALA A 28 -2.42 2.55 0.56
N GLU A 29 -2.89 1.55 1.31
CA GLU A 29 -4.26 1.07 1.20
C GLU A 29 -5.29 2.14 1.59
N SER A 30 -5.01 2.96 2.61
CA SER A 30 -5.91 4.06 2.98
C SER A 30 -6.02 5.14 1.89
N TYR A 31 -4.93 5.44 1.19
CA TYR A 31 -4.96 6.31 0.00
C TYR A 31 -5.83 5.71 -1.11
N TYR A 32 -5.64 4.42 -1.42
CA TYR A 32 -6.43 3.72 -2.43
C TYR A 32 -7.93 3.77 -2.12
N LEU A 33 -8.33 3.46 -0.88
CA LEU A 33 -9.73 3.49 -0.45
C LEU A 33 -10.37 4.89 -0.46
N ARG A 34 -9.56 5.95 -0.44
CA ARG A 34 -10.02 7.35 -0.61
C ARG A 34 -10.07 7.80 -2.07
N GLY A 35 -9.76 6.92 -3.03
CA GLY A 35 -9.68 7.25 -4.46
C GLY A 35 -8.37 7.93 -4.86
N GLN A 36 -7.38 8.00 -3.96
CA GLN A 36 -6.07 8.59 -4.22
C GLN A 36 -5.09 7.51 -4.71
N ILE A 37 -5.47 6.86 -5.82
CA ILE A 37 -4.79 5.68 -6.33
C ILE A 37 -3.34 5.97 -6.80
N SER A 38 -3.08 7.15 -7.36
CA SER A 38 -1.74 7.57 -7.79
C SER A 38 -0.78 7.70 -6.61
N GLU A 39 -1.24 8.30 -5.51
CA GLU A 39 -0.50 8.35 -4.24
C GLU A 39 -0.25 6.95 -3.67
N ALA A 40 -1.25 6.06 -3.71
CA ALA A 40 -1.09 4.68 -3.24
C ALA A 40 -0.01 3.92 -4.02
N ILE A 41 -0.03 4.02 -5.36
CA ILE A 41 0.98 3.46 -6.27
C ILE A 41 2.37 4.02 -5.95
N HIS A 42 2.49 5.34 -5.77
CA HIS A 42 3.76 5.97 -5.45
C HIS A 42 4.34 5.47 -4.13
N GLN A 43 3.52 5.32 -3.09
CA GLN A 43 3.93 4.79 -1.79
C GLN A 43 4.43 3.34 -1.90
N LEU A 44 3.65 2.45 -2.55
CA LEU A 44 4.05 1.04 -2.73
C LEU A 44 5.27 0.88 -3.64
N SER A 45 5.41 1.71 -4.68
CA SER A 45 6.59 1.69 -5.57
C SER A 45 7.88 2.09 -4.86
N ARG A 46 7.79 3.00 -3.86
CA ARG A 46 8.93 3.32 -2.99
C ARG A 46 9.23 2.20 -2.01
N LEU A 47 8.19 1.66 -1.35
CA LEU A 47 8.33 0.57 -0.40
C LEU A 47 8.90 -0.69 -1.07
N SER A 48 8.46 -1.04 -2.28
CA SER A 48 8.90 -2.24 -3.00
C SER A 48 10.39 -2.26 -3.34
N LYS A 49 11.07 -1.11 -3.25
CA LYS A 49 12.52 -0.95 -3.49
C LYS A 49 13.34 -1.02 -2.22
N ASP A 50 12.72 -1.14 -1.05
CA ASP A 50 13.43 -1.27 0.21
C ASP A 50 14.27 -2.56 0.22
N PRO A 51 15.59 -2.47 0.47
CA PRO A 51 16.49 -3.62 0.47
C PRO A 51 16.25 -4.58 1.64
N ASP A 52 15.64 -4.10 2.73
CA ASP A 52 15.44 -4.89 3.96
C ASP A 52 14.16 -5.76 3.90
N LEU A 53 13.38 -5.66 2.82
CA LEU A 53 12.23 -6.53 2.62
C LEU A 53 12.66 -7.98 2.43
N THR A 54 12.05 -8.86 3.22
CA THR A 54 12.06 -10.30 2.96
C THR A 54 11.42 -10.61 1.60
N TYR A 55 11.74 -11.78 1.04
CA TYR A 55 11.14 -12.27 -0.20
C TYR A 55 9.60 -12.21 -0.18
N TYR A 56 8.98 -12.68 0.90
CA TYR A 56 7.52 -12.70 1.03
C TYR A 56 6.90 -11.31 1.16
N GLN A 57 7.56 -10.39 1.86
CA GLN A 57 7.08 -9.00 1.94
C GLN A 57 7.13 -8.35 0.56
N ARG A 58 8.27 -8.48 -0.15
CA ARG A 58 8.43 -7.92 -1.49
C ARG A 58 7.39 -8.47 -2.45
N ALA A 59 7.22 -9.80 -2.50
CA ALA A 59 6.24 -10.43 -3.37
C ALA A 59 4.82 -9.91 -3.14
N ARG A 60 4.39 -9.78 -1.88
CA ARG A 60 3.06 -9.24 -1.53
C ARG A 60 2.91 -7.76 -1.92
N ILE A 61 3.91 -6.93 -1.62
CA ILE A 61 3.89 -5.50 -1.94
C ILE A 61 3.84 -5.28 -3.45
N THR A 62 4.64 -6.03 -4.21
CA THR A 62 4.65 -5.96 -5.68
C THR A 62 3.31 -6.41 -6.25
N ALA A 63 2.74 -7.52 -5.78
CA ALA A 63 1.42 -7.96 -6.25
C ALA A 63 0.34 -6.87 -6.04
N ARG A 64 0.32 -6.22 -4.86
CA ARG A 64 -0.64 -5.14 -4.58
C ARG A 64 -0.36 -3.88 -5.41
N LEU A 65 0.91 -3.56 -5.66
CA LEU A 65 1.30 -2.47 -6.56
C LEU A 65 0.78 -2.71 -7.98
N ASP A 66 0.97 -3.93 -8.50
CA ASP A 66 0.52 -4.32 -9.84
C ASP A 66 -1.00 -4.23 -9.97
N GLU A 67 -1.75 -4.72 -8.97
CA GLU A 67 -3.22 -4.57 -8.90
C GLU A 67 -3.67 -3.10 -8.93
N MET A 68 -3.00 -2.21 -8.19
CA MET A 68 -3.34 -0.79 -8.19
C MET A 68 -2.99 -0.12 -9.52
N GLN A 69 -1.90 -0.52 -10.17
CA GLN A 69 -1.51 0.00 -11.49
C GLN A 69 -2.51 -0.42 -12.57
N GLU A 70 -2.94 -1.69 -12.58
CA GLU A 70 -4.00 -2.18 -13.47
C GLU A 70 -5.28 -1.38 -13.24
N LYS A 71 -5.69 -1.22 -11.96
CA LYS A 71 -6.89 -0.45 -11.64
C LYS A 71 -6.81 1.02 -12.06
N HIS A 72 -5.65 1.65 -11.93
CA HIS A 72 -5.44 3.02 -12.39
C HIS A 72 -5.57 3.14 -13.90
N ALA A 73 -4.99 2.21 -14.66
CA ALA A 73 -5.13 2.18 -16.12
C ALA A 73 -6.60 2.06 -16.55
N GLU A 74 -7.37 1.17 -15.91
CA GLU A 74 -8.82 1.03 -16.18
C GLU A 74 -9.60 2.33 -15.97
N LEU A 75 -9.25 3.12 -14.95
CA LEU A 75 -9.93 4.37 -14.61
C LEU A 75 -9.59 5.51 -15.58
N GLU A 76 -8.38 5.51 -16.16
CA GLU A 76 -7.97 6.51 -17.15
C GLU A 76 -8.56 6.22 -18.55
N GLU A 77 -9.00 4.98 -18.81
CA GLU A 77 -9.64 4.56 -20.06
C GLU A 77 -11.17 4.79 -20.09
N SER A 78 -11.79 5.07 -18.93
CA SER A 78 -13.25 5.22 -18.75
C SER A 78 -13.74 6.66 -18.83
#